data_AF-A0A3Q2E1V7-F1
#
_entry.id   AF-A0A3Q2E1V7-F1
#
_cell.length_a   1.000
_cell.length_b   1.000
_cell.length_c   1.000
_cell.angle_alpha   90.00
_cell.angle_beta   90.00
_cell.angle_gamma   90.00
#
_symmetry.space_group_name_H-M   'P 1'
#
loop_
_entity.id
_entity.type
_entity.pdbx_description
1 polymer ?
#
loop_
_entity_poly.entity_id
_entity_poly.type
_entity_poly.pdbx_seq_one_letter_code
_entity_poly.pdbx_strand_id
1 'polypeptide(L)' 'MNMGGIQHIKGNYAAARMYYQRALRLNPGSGLLKENLAKLDRLEKRLTGGEVKI' A
#
# COMPACT_ATOMS: atom_id res chain seq x y z
N MET A 1 -6.07 -9.43 10.86
CA MET A 1 -5.80 -8.71 9.59
C MET A 1 -6.40 -7.31 9.70
N ASN A 2 -5.68 -6.24 9.35
CA ASN A 2 -6.23 -4.87 9.40
C ASN A 2 -6.93 -4.49 8.08
N MET A 3 -7.69 -3.40 8.08
CA MET A 3 -8.44 -2.98 6.89
C MET A 3 -7.54 -2.71 5.68
N GLY A 4 -6.31 -2.23 5.89
CA GLY A 4 -5.32 -2.06 4.82
C GLY A 4 -4.96 -3.39 4.15
N GLY A 5 -4.72 -4.44 4.94
CA GLY A 5 -4.47 -5.80 4.44
C GLY A 5 -5.64 -6.38 3.65
N ILE A 6 -6.87 -6.13 4.10
CA ILE A 6 -8.08 -6.59 3.39
C ILE A 6 -8.18 -5.92 2.02
N GLN A 7 -8.02 -4.59 1.96
CA GLN A 7 -8.08 -3.86 0.69
C GLN A 7 -6.93 -4.22 -0.25
N HIS A 8 -5.75 -4.51 0.31
CA HIS A 8 -4.59 -4.98 -0.46
C HIS A 8 -4.91 -6.29 -1.17
N ILE A 9 -5.48 -7.29 -0.46
CA ILE A 9 -5.86 -8.58 -1.05
C ILE A 9 -6.92 -8.40 -2.14
N LYS A 10 -7.83 -7.44 -1.98
CA LYS A 10 -8.84 -7.09 -2.98
C LYS A 10 -8.29 -6.32 -4.19
N GLY A 11 -6.98 -6.03 -4.25
CA GLY A 11 -6.37 -5.23 -5.31
C GLY A 11 -6.68 -3.73 -5.23
N ASN A 12 -7.41 -3.27 -4.21
CA ASN A 12 -7.71 -1.85 -4.02
C ASN A 12 -6.55 -1.16 -3.31
N TYR A 13 -5.47 -0.90 -4.04
CA TYR A 13 -4.22 -0.37 -3.50
C TYR A 13 -4.37 1.06 -2.95
N ALA A 14 -5.23 1.88 -3.55
CA ALA A 14 -5.53 3.23 -3.06
C ALA A 14 -6.17 3.18 -1.65
N ALA A 15 -7.20 2.35 -1.47
CA ALA A 15 -7.82 2.16 -0.15
C ALA A 15 -6.84 1.51 0.84
N ALA A 16 -6.05 0.53 0.39
CA ALA A 16 -5.02 -0.11 1.23
C ALA A 16 -4.02 0.92 1.78
N ARG A 17 -3.52 1.81 0.93
CA ARG A 17 -2.59 2.89 1.30
C ARG A 17 -3.20 3.80 2.36
N MET A 18 -4.45 4.27 2.14
CA MET A 18 -5.15 5.13 3.09
C MET A 18 -5.25 4.49 4.49
N TYR A 19 -5.64 3.21 4.55
CA TYR A 19 -5.76 2.49 5.83
C TYR A 19 -4.41 2.25 6.49
N TYR A 20 -3.37 1.89 5.74
CA TYR A 20 -2.03 1.72 6.29
C TYR A 20 -1.46 3.04 6.84
N GLN A 21 -1.66 4.16 6.16
CA GLN A 21 -1.25 5.47 6.66
C GLN A 21 -1.99 5.87 7.94
N ARG A 22 -3.31 5.60 8.01
CA ARG A 22 -4.07 5.84 9.25
C ARG A 22 -3.58 4.97 10.39
N ALA A 23 -3.30 3.69 10.14
CA ALA A 23 -2.74 2.79 11.15
C ALA A 23 -1.33 3.22 11.58
N LEU A 24 -0.50 3.73 10.65
CA LEU A 24 0.86 4.18 10.95
C LEU A 24 0.86 5.43 11.82
N ARG A 25 -0.11 6.35 11.66
CA ARG A 25 -0.28 7.48 12.58
C ARG A 25 -0.57 7.05 14.02
N LEU A 26 -1.29 5.94 14.20
CA LEU A 26 -1.60 5.37 15.52
C LEU A 26 -0.44 4.57 16.10
N ASN A 27 0.39 3.97 15.25
CA ASN A 27 1.59 3.23 15.66
C ASN A 27 2.79 3.53 14.72
N PRO A 28 3.50 4.66 14.93
CA PRO A 28 4.59 5.09 14.05
C PRO A 28 5.80 4.13 14.01
N GLY A 29 5.96 3.31 15.05
CA GLY A 29 7.04 2.32 15.19
C GLY A 29 6.81 1.03 14.39
N SER A 30 5.64 0.83 13.79
CA SER A 30 5.31 -0.43 13.14
C SER A 30 6.11 -0.67 11.86
N GLY A 31 7.09 -1.59 11.93
CA GLY A 31 7.85 -2.07 10.77
C GLY A 31 6.96 -2.71 9.70
N LEU A 32 5.99 -3.51 10.13
CA LEU A 32 5.02 -4.17 9.23
C LEU A 32 4.23 -3.16 8.37
N LEU A 33 3.77 -2.04 8.95
CA LEU A 33 3.03 -1.02 8.20
C LEU A 33 3.93 -0.30 7.18
N LYS A 34 5.18 -0.02 7.55
CA LYS A 34 6.18 0.57 6.65
C LYS A 34 6.48 -0.38 5.47
N GLU A 35 6.67 -1.67 5.74
CA GLU A 35 6.87 -2.68 4.70
C GLU A 35 5.68 -2.79 3.75
N ASN A 36 4.46 -2.74 4.26
CA ASN A 36 3.24 -2.81 3.44
C ASN A 36 3.11 -1.58 2.53
N LEU A 37 3.40 -0.38 3.03
CA LEU A 37 3.43 0.83 2.21
C LEU A 37 4.51 0.75 1.13
N ALA A 38 5.71 0.26 1.47
CA ALA A 38 6.78 0.07 0.50
C ALA A 38 6.40 -0.97 -0.59
N LYS A 39 5.64 -2.02 -0.25
CA LYS A 39 5.09 -2.97 -1.23
C LYS A 39 4.13 -2.26 -2.19
N LEU A 40 3.25 -1.40 -1.70
CA LEU A 40 2.34 -0.62 -2.54
C LEU A 40 3.10 0.34 -3.45
N ASP A 41 4.14 1.03 -2.95
CA ASP A 41 4.96 1.93 -3.78
C ASP A 41 5.60 1.18 -4.97
N ARG A 42 6.07 -0.05 -4.75
CA ARG A 42 6.63 -0.89 -5.83
C ARG A 42 5.56 -1.34 -6.83
N LEU A 43 4.36 -1.66 -6.36
CA LEU A 43 3.24 -2.03 -7.23
C LEU A 43 2.80 -0.85 -8.09
N GLU A 44 2.62 0.33 -7.51
CA GLU A 44 2.27 1.55 -8.24
C GLU A 44 3.30 1.88 -9.32
N LYS A 45 4.60 1.85 -9.01
CA LYS A 45 5.66 2.07 -10.00
C LYS A 45 5.62 1.07 -11.16
N ARG A 46 5.28 -0.19 -10.88
CA ARG A 46 5.16 -1.22 -11.93
C ARG A 46 3.93 -1.00 -12.81
N LEU A 47 2.83 -0.53 -12.21
CA LEU A 47 1.58 -0.24 -12.94
C LEU A 47 1.72 1.03 -13.79
N THR A 48 2.33 2.08 -13.26
CA THR A 48 2.52 3.35 -13.99
C THR A 48 3.69 3.32 -14.98
N GLY A 49 4.75 2.55 -14.68
CA GLY A 49 5.88 2.34 -15.59
C GLY A 49 5.61 1.38 -16.75
N GLY A 50 4.45 0.73 -16.77
CA GLY A 50 4.02 -0.18 -17.85
C GLY A 50 3.26 0.49 -19.00
N GLU A 51 2.85 1.76 -18.85
CA GLU A 51 2.04 2.51 -19.82
C GLU A 51 2.86 3.48 -20.69
N VAL A 52 4.10 3.14 -21.03
CA VAL A 52 4.78 3.79 -22.16
C VAL A 52 5.40 2.71 -23.04
N LYS A 53 4.57 2.13 -23.91
CA LYS A 53 5.01 1.67 -25.22
C LYS A 53 4.35 2.60 -26.24
N ILE A 54 5.09 3.64 -26.64
CA ILE A 54 4.88 4.31 -27.93
C ILE A 54 5.78 3.59 -28.93
#